data_AF-G7YAG7-F1
#
_entry.id   AF-G7YAG7-F1
#
_cell.length_a   1.000
_cell.length_b   1.000
_cell.length_c   1.000
_cell.angle_alpha   90.00
_cell.angle_beta   90.00
_cell.angle_gamma   90.00
#
_symmetry.space_group_name_H-M   'P 1'
#
loop_
_entity.id
_entity.type
_entity.pdbx_description
1 polymer ?
#
loop_
_entity_poly.entity_id
_entity_poly.type
_entity_poly.pdbx_seq_one_letter_code
_entity_poly.pdbx_strand_id
1 'polypeptide(L)' 'MWLDKVTGHPDVECGRRRSDPRPPTDELIPVYRRDCHTEVYCGGHTYPGVGVYVFKFDNSFSLWRSKWLYYRIGFTK' A
#
# COMPACT_ATOMS: atom_id res chain seq x y z
N MET A 1 -25.14 32.47 -33.81
CA MET A 1 -24.08 31.59 -34.33
C MET A 1 -23.25 31.15 -33.13
N TRP A 2 -23.10 29.85 -32.99
CA TRP A 2 -22.76 29.10 -31.78
C TRP A 2 -21.25 29.10 -31.49
N LEU A 3 -20.86 29.02 -30.21
CA LEU A 3 -19.94 27.98 -29.78
C LEU A 3 -20.21 27.62 -28.31
N ASP A 4 -20.44 26.34 -28.10
CA ASP A 4 -21.02 25.76 -26.90
C ASP A 4 -20.18 25.93 -25.64
N LYS A 5 -20.85 26.27 -24.54
CA LYS A 5 -20.37 26.01 -23.20
C LYS A 5 -20.24 24.50 -23.02
N VAL A 6 -19.04 23.96 -23.11
CA VAL A 6 -18.75 22.62 -22.58
C VAL A 6 -18.59 22.77 -21.07
N THR A 7 -19.71 22.78 -20.34
CA THR A 7 -19.73 22.39 -18.93
C THR A 7 -19.43 20.91 -18.89
N GLY A 8 -18.14 20.56 -18.82
CA GLY A 8 -17.69 19.19 -18.60
C GLY A 8 -18.19 18.71 -17.25
N HIS A 9 -19.10 17.74 -17.28
CA HIS A 9 -19.49 16.93 -16.13
C HIS A 9 -18.21 16.40 -15.45
N PRO A 10 -18.05 16.51 -14.12
CA PRO A 10 -16.92 15.87 -13.46
C PRO A 10 -17.02 14.38 -13.72
N ASP A 11 -16.04 13.84 -14.43
CA ASP A 11 -15.99 12.44 -14.82
C ASP A 11 -15.77 11.60 -13.56
N VAL A 12 -16.84 11.00 -13.05
CA VAL A 12 -16.84 10.25 -11.78
C VAL A 12 -15.96 8.98 -11.86
N GLU A 13 -15.67 8.54 -13.10
CA GLU A 13 -14.81 7.40 -13.44
C GLU A 13 -13.31 7.75 -13.38
N CYS A 14 -12.94 9.02 -13.30
CA CYS A 14 -11.56 9.44 -13.09
C CYS A 14 -11.22 9.29 -11.59
N GLY A 15 -10.98 8.06 -11.16
CA GLY A 15 -10.59 7.72 -9.80
C GLY A 15 -9.57 8.73 -9.26
N ARG A 16 -9.91 9.35 -8.12
CA ARG A 16 -9.18 10.43 -7.44
C ARG A 16 -7.68 10.37 -7.74
N ARG A 17 -7.21 11.18 -8.70
CA ARG A 17 -5.77 11.38 -8.92
C ARG A 17 -5.23 11.87 -7.58
N ARG A 18 -4.47 11.02 -6.89
CA ARG A 18 -3.89 11.34 -5.58
C ARG A 18 -2.85 12.43 -5.83
N SER A 19 -3.30 13.68 -5.78
CA SER A 19 -2.48 14.88 -5.89
C SER A 19 -1.71 15.19 -4.62
N ASP A 20 -1.85 14.36 -3.57
CA ASP A 20 -1.04 14.51 -2.37
C ASP A 20 0.37 13.95 -2.60
N PRO A 21 1.43 14.76 -2.41
CA PRO A 21 2.78 14.25 -2.41
C PRO A 21 2.89 13.23 -1.28
N ARG A 22 3.14 11.96 -1.65
CA ARG A 22 3.40 10.90 -0.67
C ARG A 22 4.61 11.33 0.17
N PRO A 23 4.55 11.20 1.51
CA PRO A 23 5.71 11.52 2.34
C PRO A 23 6.91 10.67 1.90
N PRO A 24 8.15 11.17 2.04
CA PRO A 24 9.35 10.39 1.80
C PRO A 24 9.26 9.05 2.54
N THR A 25 9.30 7.94 1.81
CA THR A 25 9.17 6.59 2.36
C THR A 25 10.45 5.84 2.02
N ASP A 26 11.09 5.28 3.04
CA ASP A 26 12.27 4.43 2.87
C ASP A 26 11.86 2.95 2.83
N GLU A 27 12.53 2.15 2.00
CA GLU A 27 12.22 0.74 1.82
C GLU A 27 13.10 -0.11 2.74
N LEU A 28 12.59 -0.42 3.94
CA LEU A 28 13.33 -1.22 4.92
C LEU A 28 13.46 -2.68 4.51
N ILE A 29 12.36 -3.28 4.05
CA ILE A 29 12.30 -4.68 3.64
C ILE A 29 11.66 -4.73 2.26
N PRO A 30 12.37 -5.30 1.27
CA PRO A 30 11.82 -5.38 -0.07
C PRO A 30 10.63 -6.31 -0.13
N VAL A 31 9.62 -5.90 -0.89
CA VAL A 31 8.37 -6.64 -1.03
C VAL A 31 8.58 -7.79 -2.03
N TYR A 32 8.92 -8.95 -1.48
CA TYR A 32 9.04 -10.20 -2.24
C TYR A 32 7.99 -11.22 -1.81
N ARG A 33 7.72 -12.17 -2.71
CA ARG A 33 6.88 -13.34 -2.40
C ARG A 33 7.54 -14.17 -1.33
N ARG A 34 6.77 -14.53 -0.31
CA ARG A 34 7.18 -15.44 0.75
C ARG A 34 6.15 -16.53 0.94
N ASP A 35 6.62 -17.74 1.20
CA ASP A 35 5.78 -18.90 1.45
C ASP A 35 5.27 -18.93 2.90
N CYS A 36 4.59 -17.87 3.33
CA CYS A 36 4.06 -17.73 4.69
C CYS A 36 2.91 -18.69 5.04
N HIS A 37 2.58 -19.63 4.14
CA HIS A 37 1.55 -20.64 4.35
C HIS A 37 2.13 -21.93 4.94
N THR A 38 3.44 -22.15 4.82
CA THR A 38 4.14 -23.29 5.43
C THR A 38 4.73 -22.90 6.78
N GLU A 39 5.22 -21.67 6.92
CA GLU A 39 5.93 -21.22 8.11
C GLU A 39 5.57 -19.78 8.51
N VAL A 40 5.66 -19.49 9.81
CA VAL A 40 5.45 -18.14 10.34
C VAL A 40 6.69 -17.30 10.07
N TYR A 41 6.54 -16.25 9.26
CA TYR A 41 7.62 -15.31 9.03
C TYR A 41 7.70 -14.27 10.16
N CYS A 42 8.88 -14.15 10.77
CA CYS A 42 9.16 -13.19 11.84
C CYS A 42 10.44 -12.39 11.55
N GLY A 43 10.52 -11.19 12.12
CA GLY A 43 11.67 -10.31 11.98
C GLY A 43 11.55 -9.11 12.92
N GLY A 44 12.66 -8.41 13.13
CA GLY A 44 12.74 -7.20 13.92
C GLY A 44 13.57 -6.14 13.19
N HIS A 45 13.28 -4.87 13.46
CA HIS A 45 14.04 -3.76 12.92
C HIS A 45 14.17 -2.67 13.99
N THR A 46 15.40 -2.18 14.19
CA THR A 46 15.68 -1.10 15.14
C THR A 46 15.17 0.22 14.58
N TYR A 47 14.41 0.97 15.38
CA TYR A 47 13.88 2.26 14.97
C TYR A 47 15.01 3.24 14.59
N PRO A 48 15.12 3.68 13.31
CA PRO A 48 16.14 4.64 12.91
C PRO A 48 15.81 6.06 13.42
N GLY A 49 14.55 6.31 13.77
CA GLY A 49 14.06 7.57 14.30
C GLY A 49 12.55 7.58 14.49
N VAL A 50 11.99 8.77 14.71
CA VAL A 50 10.54 8.96 14.81
C VAL A 50 9.94 8.94 13.41
N GLY A 51 8.95 8.08 13.20
CA GLY A 51 8.30 7.93 11.90
C GLY A 51 7.17 6.93 11.94
N VAL A 52 6.67 6.58 10.75
CA VAL A 52 5.55 5.64 10.58
C VAL A 52 6.02 4.42 9.79
N TYR A 53 5.79 3.24 10.35
CA TYR A 53 6.04 1.97 9.65
C TYR A 53 4.84 1.61 8.80
N VAL A 54 5.08 1.36 7.51
CA VAL A 54 4.05 0.91 6.58
C VAL A 54 4.32 -0.55 6.24
N PHE A 55 3.48 -1.45 6.76
CA PHE A 55 3.52 -2.86 6.42
C PHE A 55 2.67 -3.10 5.18
N LYS A 56 3.32 -3.38 4.04
CA LYS A 56 2.65 -3.67 2.79
C LYS A 56 2.52 -5.18 2.59
N PHE A 57 1.28 -5.67 2.60
CA PHE A 57 0.95 -7.03 2.22
C PHE A 57 0.43 -7.02 0.78
N ASP A 58 1.27 -7.49 -0.15
CA ASP A 58 0.95 -7.48 -1.58
C ASP A 58 0.28 -8.79 -2.00
N ASN A 59 -0.95 -8.70 -2.52
CA ASN A 59 -1.68 -9.81 -3.13
C ASN A 59 -1.92 -9.58 -4.64
N SER A 60 -1.11 -8.72 -5.26
CA SER A 60 -1.33 -8.26 -6.64
C SER A 60 -1.20 -9.37 -7.68
N PHE A 61 -0.63 -10.51 -7.30
CA PHE A 61 -0.46 -11.66 -8.18
C PHE A 61 -1.60 -12.68 -8.13
N SER A 62 -2.56 -12.56 -7.20
CA SER A 62 -3.67 -13.50 -7.12
C SER A 62 -4.84 -12.99 -7.95
N LEU A 63 -5.10 -13.63 -9.10
CA LEU A 63 -6.18 -13.22 -10.00
C LEU A 63 -7.59 -13.56 -9.48
N TRP A 64 -7.73 -14.66 -8.72
CA TRP A 64 -9.04 -15.20 -8.31
C TRP A 64 -9.12 -15.59 -6.84
N ARG A 65 -8.02 -15.47 -6.09
CA ARG A 65 -7.89 -15.99 -4.73
C ARG A 65 -7.55 -14.89 -3.73
N SER A 66 -8.45 -14.68 -2.78
CA SER A 66 -8.16 -13.88 -1.59
C SER A 66 -7.21 -14.63 -0.66
N LYS A 67 -6.44 -13.87 0.13
CA LYS A 67 -5.55 -14.39 1.18
C LYS A 67 -6.05 -13.92 2.54
N TRP A 68 -6.04 -14.84 3.51
CA TRP A 68 -6.19 -14.51 4.93
C TRP A 68 -4.80 -14.26 5.50
N LEU A 69 -4.64 -13.16 6.21
CA LEU A 69 -3.37 -12.75 6.80
C LEU A 69 -3.54 -12.64 8.31
N TYR A 70 -2.74 -13.42 9.03
CA TYR A 70 -2.59 -13.30 10.48
C TYR A 70 -1.25 -12.62 10.75
N TYR A 71 -1.28 -11.48 11.43
CA TYR A 71 -0.09 -10.72 11.74
C TYR A 71 -0.10 -10.25 13.20
N ARG A 72 1.08 -10.13 13.80
CA ARG A 72 1.29 -9.56 15.13
C ARG A 72 2.47 -8.63 15.07
N ILE A 73 2.31 -7.42 15.62
CA ILE A 73 3.37 -6.42 15.71
C ILE A 73 3.70 -6.25 17.20
N GLY A 74 4.97 -6.35 17.53
CA GLY A 74 5.50 -6.08 18.86
C GLY A 74 6.58 -5.02 18.79
N PHE A 75 6.70 -4.23 19.85
CA PHE A 75 7.80 -3.30 20.05
C PHE A 75 8.57 -3.71 21.30
N THR A 76 9.88 -3.55 21.28
CA THR A 76 10.76 -3.70 22.43
C THR A 76 11.21 -2.34 22.91
N LYS A 77 11.50 -2.21 24.21
CA LYS A 77 12.10 -0.98 24.76
C LYS A 77 13.55 -0.83 24.34
#